data_AF-X1FGL7-F1
#
_entry.id   AF-X1FGL7-F1
#
_cell.length_a   1.000
_cell.length_b   1.000
_cell.length_c   1.000
_cell.angle_alpha   90.00
_cell.angle_beta   90.00
_cell.angle_gamma   90.00
#
_symmetry.space_group_name_H-M   'P 1'
#
loop_
_entity.id
_entity.type
_entity.pdbx_description
1 polymer ?
#
loop_
_entity_poly.entity_id
_entity_poly.type
_entity_poly.pdbx_seq_one_letter_code
_entity_poly.pdbx_strand_id
1 'polypeptide(L)'
;MKYTAEKDSISKHEVPEWYHDAKLGIFIHWGLYSVPAFAVTGMDLVESMKKGLEMHFKNNPYAEWYLNTLRIPDSPTQKYHYESYGENFSYDDFVPIFNEAIKKWNPDEWVELFKKIGAKICGFNHKALRWVPFMAE
;
A
#
# COMPACT_ATOMS: atom_id res chain seq x y z
N MET A 1 -6.89 -23.10 -24.53
CA MET A 1 -7.40 -22.01 -25.39
C MET A 1 -6.34 -20.90 -25.41
N LYS A 2 -6.10 -20.23 -26.54
CA LYS A 2 -5.16 -19.09 -26.62
C LYS A 2 -5.96 -17.79 -26.61
N TYR A 3 -5.61 -16.85 -25.73
CA TYR A 3 -6.20 -15.52 -25.66
C TYR A 3 -5.49 -14.55 -26.63
N THR A 4 -6.18 -13.48 -27.02
CA THR A 4 -5.64 -12.33 -27.75
C THR A 4 -5.88 -11.05 -26.94
N ALA A 5 -5.33 -9.91 -27.36
CA ALA A 5 -5.50 -8.63 -26.68
C ALA A 5 -6.91 -8.01 -26.84
N GLU A 6 -7.78 -8.62 -27.64
CA GLU A 6 -9.14 -8.12 -27.89
C GLU A 6 -10.07 -8.39 -26.70
N LYS A 7 -10.93 -7.42 -26.39
CA LYS A 7 -11.87 -7.49 -25.25
C LYS A 7 -12.72 -8.76 -25.27
N ASP A 8 -13.25 -9.12 -26.43
CA ASP A 8 -14.11 -10.30 -26.63
C ASP A 8 -13.35 -11.62 -26.42
N SER A 9 -12.02 -11.60 -26.55
CA SER A 9 -11.17 -12.76 -26.28
C SER A 9 -10.94 -12.91 -24.78
N ILE A 10 -10.58 -11.81 -24.10
CA ILE A 10 -10.29 -11.78 -22.67
C ILE A 10 -11.55 -12.02 -21.83
N SER A 11 -12.72 -11.54 -22.27
CA SER A 11 -13.99 -11.74 -21.56
C SER A 11 -14.42 -13.20 -21.43
N LYS A 12 -13.77 -14.12 -22.16
CA LYS A 12 -13.97 -15.58 -22.06
C LYS A 12 -13.13 -16.24 -20.97
N HIS A 13 -12.25 -15.49 -20.29
CA HIS A 13 -11.48 -16.02 -19.18
C HIS A 13 -12.37 -16.12 -17.94
N GLU A 14 -12.51 -17.34 -17.42
CA GLU A 14 -13.26 -17.60 -16.20
C GLU A 14 -12.33 -17.60 -14.99
N VAL A 15 -12.87 -17.28 -13.81
CA VAL A 15 -12.12 -17.37 -12.56
C VAL A 15 -11.77 -18.85 -12.33
N PRO A 16 -10.49 -19.20 -12.08
CA PRO A 16 -10.10 -20.60 -11.94
C PRO A 16 -10.66 -21.19 -10.64
N GLU A 17 -10.98 -22.48 -10.65
CA GLU A 17 -11.63 -23.17 -9.53
C GLU A 17 -10.88 -23.04 -8.21
N TRP A 18 -9.54 -23.08 -8.23
CA TRP A 18 -8.72 -22.92 -7.03
C TRP A 18 -8.95 -21.58 -6.33
N TYR A 19 -9.30 -20.51 -7.06
CA TYR A 19 -9.60 -19.20 -6.47
C TYR A 19 -11.00 -19.19 -5.85
N HIS A 20 -11.95 -19.88 -6.48
CA HIS A 20 -13.24 -20.13 -5.85
C HIS A 20 -13.06 -20.91 -4.56
N ASP A 21 -12.23 -21.94 -4.51
CA ASP A 21 -11.96 -22.74 -3.31
C ASP A 21 -11.17 -22.03 -2.22
N ALA A 22 -10.39 -21.00 -2.57
CA ALA A 22 -9.48 -20.34 -1.65
C ALA A 22 -10.19 -19.68 -0.44
N LYS A 23 -11.30 -18.98 -0.69
CA LYS A 23 -12.18 -18.23 0.24
C LYS A 23 -11.52 -17.16 1.14
N LEU A 24 -10.28 -17.35 1.57
CA LEU A 24 -9.51 -16.48 2.45
C LEU A 24 -8.12 -16.24 1.86
N GLY A 25 -7.78 -14.97 1.70
CA GLY A 25 -6.44 -14.53 1.34
C GLY A 25 -5.94 -13.40 2.23
N ILE A 26 -4.63 -13.24 2.30
CA ILE A 26 -3.96 -12.17 3.05
C ILE A 26 -3.38 -11.16 2.08
N PHE A 27 -3.73 -9.89 2.27
CA PHE A 27 -3.14 -8.80 1.51
C PHE A 27 -2.26 -7.94 2.42
N ILE A 28 -1.05 -7.67 1.96
CA ILE A 28 0.01 -7.06 2.75
C ILE A 28 0.34 -5.71 2.15
N HIS A 29 0.15 -4.65 2.95
CA HIS A 29 0.64 -3.30 2.67
C HIS A 29 1.92 -3.07 3.46
N TRP A 30 3.06 -3.26 2.80
CA TRP A 30 4.38 -3.08 3.38
C TRP A 30 5.30 -2.35 2.41
N GLY A 31 5.96 -1.29 2.88
CA GLY A 31 6.85 -0.46 2.07
C GLY A 31 7.46 0.69 2.88
N LEU A 32 8.00 1.70 2.21
CA LEU A 32 8.67 2.84 2.88
C LEU A 32 7.76 3.54 3.90
N TYR A 33 6.47 3.67 3.60
CA TYR A 33 5.46 4.25 4.49
C TYR A 33 5.27 3.48 5.80
N SER A 34 5.69 2.22 5.85
CA SER A 34 5.69 1.42 7.08
C SER A 34 6.78 1.86 8.06
N VAL A 35 7.78 2.64 7.62
CA VAL A 35 8.81 3.21 8.51
C VAL A 35 8.23 4.32 9.40
N PRO A 36 7.60 5.38 8.87
CA PRO A 36 6.97 6.39 9.71
C PRO A 36 5.67 5.92 10.37
N ALA A 37 5.02 4.89 9.81
CA ALA A 37 3.85 4.20 10.37
C ALA A 37 2.75 5.13 10.92
N PHE A 38 2.49 6.23 10.21
CA PHE A 38 1.61 7.29 10.69
C PHE A 38 0.51 7.64 9.70
N ALA A 39 -0.70 7.77 10.24
CA ALA A 39 -1.84 8.43 9.63
C ALA A 39 -2.73 8.96 10.77
N VAL A 40 -3.54 9.96 10.48
CA VAL A 40 -4.55 10.40 11.45
C VAL A 40 -5.69 9.41 11.50
N THR A 41 -6.01 8.94 12.70
CA THR A 41 -7.14 8.04 12.94
C THR A 41 -8.37 8.82 13.39
N GLY A 42 -9.56 8.29 13.09
CA GLY A 42 -10.82 8.86 13.61
C GLY A 42 -11.68 9.59 12.58
N MET A 43 -11.31 9.56 11.30
CA MET A 43 -12.20 9.95 10.21
C MET A 43 -12.48 8.75 9.32
N ASP A 44 -13.76 8.42 9.14
CA ASP A 44 -14.18 7.38 8.21
C ASP A 44 -13.93 7.80 6.75
N LEU A 45 -13.63 6.83 5.88
CA LEU A 45 -13.31 7.09 4.47
C LEU A 45 -14.51 7.65 3.69
N VAL A 46 -15.69 7.10 3.92
CA VAL A 46 -16.91 7.55 3.23
C VAL A 46 -17.31 8.93 3.74
N GLU A 47 -17.18 9.16 5.04
CA GLU A 47 -17.47 10.46 5.64
C GLU A 47 -16.48 11.54 5.23
N SER A 48 -15.18 11.23 5.17
CA SER A 48 -14.15 12.17 4.73
C SER A 48 -14.33 12.57 3.27
N MET A 49 -14.69 11.62 2.40
CA MET A 49 -15.00 11.91 1.00
C MET A 49 -16.21 12.86 0.85
N LYS A 50 -17.24 12.72 1.70
CA LYS A 50 -18.39 13.65 1.73
C LYS A 50 -18.00 15.07 2.16
N LYS A 51 -16.93 15.23 2.93
CA LYS A 51 -16.40 16.54 3.37
C LYS A 51 -15.50 17.21 2.32
N GLY A 52 -15.34 16.59 1.15
CA GLY A 52 -14.57 17.10 0.03
C GLY A 52 -13.17 16.48 -0.07
N LEU A 53 -12.64 16.46 -1.29
CA LEU A 53 -11.37 15.80 -1.60
C LEU A 53 -10.19 16.38 -0.80
N GLU A 54 -10.16 17.69 -0.58
CA GLU A 54 -9.10 18.34 0.19
C GLU A 54 -9.06 17.84 1.65
N MET A 55 -10.21 17.86 2.33
CA MET A 55 -10.33 17.37 3.70
C MET A 55 -10.00 15.88 3.79
N HIS A 56 -10.43 15.09 2.81
CA HIS A 56 -10.11 13.66 2.72
C HIS A 56 -8.61 13.40 2.63
N PHE A 57 -7.93 13.99 1.64
CA PHE A 57 -6.50 13.70 1.44
C PHE A 57 -5.61 14.30 2.53
N LYS A 58 -5.99 15.45 3.08
CA LYS A 58 -5.27 16.09 4.20
C LYS A 58 -5.36 15.28 5.49
N ASN A 59 -6.46 14.55 5.70
CA ASN A 59 -6.70 13.74 6.89
C ASN A 59 -6.84 12.25 6.55
N ASN A 60 -6.09 11.78 5.55
CA ASN A 60 -6.24 10.42 5.05
C ASN A 60 -5.88 9.40 6.15
N PRO A 61 -6.79 8.47 6.49
CA PRO A 61 -6.55 7.49 7.55
C PRO A 61 -5.61 6.35 7.13
N TYR A 62 -5.19 6.31 5.86
CA TYR A 62 -4.31 5.29 5.32
C TYR A 62 -2.84 5.67 5.43
N ALA A 63 -2.09 4.94 6.24
CA ALA A 63 -0.65 5.18 6.43
C ALA A 63 0.15 4.98 5.13
N GLU A 64 -0.30 4.13 4.21
CA GLU A 64 0.33 3.96 2.90
C GLU A 64 0.25 5.20 2.01
N TRP A 65 -0.64 6.16 2.33
CA TRP A 65 -0.75 7.46 1.68
C TRP A 65 0.20 8.52 2.25
N TYR A 66 1.10 8.15 3.18
CA TYR A 66 2.00 9.08 3.87
C TYR A 66 2.67 10.10 2.94
N LEU A 67 3.30 9.65 1.84
CA LEU A 67 3.95 10.56 0.88
C LEU A 67 2.99 11.55 0.24
N ASN A 68 1.78 11.11 -0.11
CA ASN A 68 0.79 11.99 -0.71
C ASN A 68 0.32 13.04 0.30
N THR A 69 -0.04 12.62 1.52
CA THR A 69 -0.53 13.53 2.56
C THR A 69 0.57 14.47 3.08
N LEU A 70 1.82 14.00 3.14
CA LEU A 70 3.00 14.82 3.43
C LEU A 70 3.15 16.02 2.47
N ARG A 71 2.78 15.85 1.20
CA ARG A 71 2.85 16.93 0.18
C ARG A 71 1.74 17.97 0.31
N ILE A 72 0.74 17.74 1.15
CA ILE A 72 -0.38 18.66 1.35
C ILE A 72 -0.01 19.65 2.47
N PRO A 73 0.03 20.96 2.18
CA PRO A 73 0.37 21.97 3.19
C PRO A 73 -0.53 21.91 4.43
N ASP A 74 0.11 22.08 5.58
CA ASP A 74 -0.50 22.05 6.92
C ASP A 74 -1.23 20.76 7.25
N SER A 75 -0.96 19.66 6.54
CA SER A 75 -1.52 18.36 6.87
C SER A 75 -0.95 17.87 8.22
N PRO A 76 -1.73 17.10 8.99
CA PRO A 76 -1.21 16.46 10.19
C PRO A 76 0.03 15.59 9.91
N THR A 77 0.08 14.91 8.76
CA THR A 77 1.24 14.11 8.35
C THR A 77 2.47 14.97 8.12
N GLN A 78 2.34 16.15 7.50
CA GLN A 78 3.46 17.07 7.32
C GLN A 78 4.00 17.57 8.67
N LYS A 79 3.11 17.99 9.57
CA LYS A 79 3.50 18.43 10.93
C LYS A 79 4.23 17.33 11.68
N TYR A 80 3.65 16.13 11.70
CA TYR A 80 4.29 14.95 12.30
C TYR A 80 5.66 14.66 11.68
N HIS A 81 5.80 14.76 10.35
CA HIS A 81 7.06 14.52 9.66
C HIS A 81 8.13 15.52 10.08
N TYR A 82 7.79 16.81 10.13
CA TYR A 82 8.73 17.86 10.49
C TYR A 82 9.14 17.77 11.97
N GLU A 83 8.21 17.46 12.87
CA GLU A 83 8.49 17.26 14.28
C GLU A 83 9.37 16.04 14.55
N SER A 84 9.18 14.95 13.78
CA SER A 84 9.86 13.66 14.03
C SER A 84 11.19 13.50 13.29
N TYR A 85 11.28 14.04 12.07
CA TYR A 85 12.41 13.80 11.15
C TYR A 85 13.08 15.10 10.68
N GLY A 86 12.41 16.25 10.82
CA GLY A 86 12.88 17.55 10.35
C GLY A 86 12.44 17.88 8.91
N GLU A 87 12.38 19.17 8.59
CA GLU A 87 11.90 19.67 7.29
C GLU A 87 12.78 19.25 6.10
N ASN A 88 14.07 18.99 6.35
CA ASN A 88 15.03 18.59 5.32
C ASN A 88 15.06 17.08 5.08
N PHE A 89 14.30 16.29 5.84
CA PHE A 89 14.20 14.85 5.64
C PHE A 89 13.22 14.58 4.49
N SER A 90 13.70 13.97 3.42
CA SER A 90 12.86 13.55 2.30
C SER A 90 12.19 12.22 2.61
N TYR A 91 11.03 11.96 2.01
CA TYR A 91 10.41 10.64 2.09
C TYR A 91 11.33 9.52 1.56
N ASP A 92 12.14 9.81 0.55
CA ASP A 92 13.09 8.82 0.00
C ASP A 92 14.25 8.53 0.98
N ASP A 93 14.46 9.35 2.02
CA ASP A 93 15.44 9.07 3.08
C ASP A 93 14.99 7.93 4.02
N PHE A 94 13.72 7.49 3.93
CA PHE A 94 13.27 6.24 4.55
C PHE A 94 13.81 4.98 3.85
N VAL A 95 14.31 5.07 2.60
CA VAL A 95 14.83 3.93 1.84
C VAL A 95 15.93 3.16 2.59
N PRO A 96 17.03 3.78 3.05
CA PRO A 96 18.07 3.06 3.79
C PRO A 96 17.53 2.45 5.09
N ILE A 97 16.60 3.11 5.77
CA ILE A 97 16.00 2.62 7.02
C ILE A 97 15.15 1.38 6.77
N PHE A 98 14.28 1.42 5.74
CA PHE A 98 13.47 0.29 5.34
C PHE A 98 14.35 -0.88 4.88
N ASN A 99 15.33 -0.62 4.01
CA ASN A 99 16.25 -1.64 3.52
C ASN A 99 17.06 -2.31 4.64
N GLU A 100 17.38 -1.58 5.72
CA GLU A 100 18.01 -2.19 6.89
C GLU A 100 17.02 -3.04 7.69
N ALA A 101 15.80 -2.55 7.91
CA ALA A 101 14.76 -3.27 8.64
C ALA A 101 14.40 -4.61 7.97
N ILE A 102 14.28 -4.64 6.64
CA ILE A 102 13.91 -5.86 5.91
C ILE A 102 14.97 -6.97 5.97
N LYS A 103 16.22 -6.66 6.34
CA LYS A 103 17.25 -7.71 6.53
C LYS A 103 16.90 -8.68 7.67
N LYS A 104 16.06 -8.24 8.61
CA LYS A 104 15.56 -9.08 9.71
C LYS A 104 14.28 -9.84 9.36
N TRP A 105 13.69 -9.58 8.19
CA TRP A 105 12.43 -10.19 7.80
C TRP A 105 12.65 -11.62 7.31
N ASN A 106 11.91 -12.56 7.89
CA ASN A 106 11.85 -13.95 7.46
C ASN A 106 10.50 -14.23 6.78
N PRO A 107 10.44 -14.41 5.45
CA PRO A 107 9.17 -14.66 4.76
C PRO A 107 8.54 -16.00 5.15
N ASP A 108 9.33 -17.00 5.56
CA ASP A 108 8.81 -18.33 5.89
C ASP A 108 7.93 -18.29 7.14
N GLU A 109 8.28 -17.47 8.14
CA GLU A 109 7.46 -17.28 9.34
C GLU A 109 6.06 -16.73 9.02
N TRP A 110 5.97 -15.82 8.05
CA TRP A 110 4.69 -15.29 7.58
C TRP A 110 3.90 -16.34 6.83
N VAL A 111 4.54 -17.09 5.94
CA VAL A 111 3.88 -18.18 5.20
C VAL A 111 3.33 -19.23 6.15
N GLU A 112 4.09 -19.64 7.17
CA GLU A 112 3.63 -20.61 8.17
C GLU A 112 2.47 -20.06 9.00
N LEU A 113 2.50 -18.77 9.36
CA LEU A 113 1.37 -18.11 10.02
C LEU A 113 0.13 -18.10 9.12
N PHE A 114 0.27 -17.74 7.84
CA PHE A 114 -0.85 -17.66 6.90
C PHE A 114 -1.49 -19.04 6.66
N LYS A 115 -0.68 -20.08 6.54
CA LYS A 115 -1.15 -21.47 6.49
C LYS A 115 -1.92 -21.83 7.76
N LYS A 116 -1.41 -21.46 8.95
CA LYS A 116 -2.04 -21.76 10.24
C LYS A 116 -3.42 -21.13 10.39
N ILE A 117 -3.64 -19.93 9.85
CA ILE A 117 -4.96 -19.27 9.86
C ILE A 117 -5.86 -19.70 8.70
N GLY A 118 -5.41 -20.65 7.87
CA GLY A 118 -6.20 -21.23 6.78
C GLY A 118 -6.23 -20.42 5.49
N ALA A 119 -5.44 -19.35 5.38
CA ALA A 119 -5.34 -18.57 4.16
C ALA A 119 -4.74 -19.42 3.02
N LYS A 120 -5.33 -19.31 1.83
CA LYS A 120 -4.91 -20.08 0.63
C LYS A 120 -4.17 -19.22 -0.38
N ILE A 121 -4.21 -17.90 -0.21
CA ILE A 121 -3.59 -16.91 -1.10
C ILE A 121 -2.93 -15.84 -0.23
N CYS A 122 -1.76 -15.36 -0.63
CA CYS A 122 -1.23 -14.11 -0.09
C CYS A 122 -0.69 -13.23 -1.23
N GLY A 123 -0.72 -11.91 -1.02
CA GLY A 123 -0.23 -10.94 -1.98
C GLY A 123 0.40 -9.73 -1.30
N PHE A 124 1.45 -9.20 -1.92
CA PHE A 124 2.12 -7.96 -1.51
C PHE A 124 1.79 -6.83 -2.47
N ASN A 125 1.80 -5.60 -1.97
CA ASN A 125 1.94 -4.44 -2.85
C ASN A 125 3.33 -4.45 -3.52
N HIS A 126 3.40 -4.66 -4.84
CA HIS A 126 4.68 -4.61 -5.57
C HIS A 126 5.16 -3.17 -5.82
N LYS A 127 4.22 -2.23 -6.03
CA LYS A 127 4.48 -0.79 -6.11
C LYS A 127 3.32 -0.05 -5.44
N ALA A 128 3.50 0.39 -4.21
CA ALA A 128 2.56 1.30 -3.57
C ALA A 128 2.82 2.72 -4.09
N LEU A 129 1.89 3.23 -4.90
CA LEU A 129 1.71 4.65 -5.26
C LEU A 129 2.88 5.43 -5.89
N ARG A 130 4.01 4.80 -6.25
CA ARG A 130 5.04 5.43 -7.10
C ARG A 130 4.73 5.17 -8.58
N TRP A 131 4.10 6.15 -9.24
CA TRP A 131 4.05 6.23 -10.69
C TRP A 131 5.47 6.51 -11.20
N VAL A 132 6.18 5.47 -11.60
CA VAL A 132 7.42 5.61 -12.38
C VAL A 132 6.98 5.51 -13.84
N PRO A 133 7.10 6.58 -14.67
CA PRO A 133 6.93 6.44 -16.10
C PRO A 133 7.99 5.44 -16.59
N PHE A 134 7.55 4.36 -17.22
CA PHE A 134 8.46 3.57 -18.04
C PHE A 134 8.90 4.48 -19.19
N MET A 135 10.13 5.00 -19.12
CA MET A 135 10.86 5.26 -20.34
C MET A 135 11.17 3.89 -20.91
N ALA A 136 10.36 3.48 -21.89
CA ALA A 136 10.75 2.41 -22.79
C ALA A 136 11.91 2.94 -23.63
N GLU A 137 13.03 2.24 -23.59
CA GLU A 137 14.00 2.23 -24.69
C GLU A 137 13.33 1.73 -25.97
#